data_AF-A0A3A0AJ90-F1
#
_entry.id   AF-A0A3A0AJ90-F1
#
_cell.length_a   1.000
_cell.length_b   1.000
_cell.length_c   1.000
_cell.angle_alpha   90.00
_cell.angle_beta   90.00
_cell.angle_gamma   90.00
#
_symmetry.space_group_name_H-M   'P 1'
#
loop_
_entity.id
_entity.type
_entity.pdbx_description
1 polymer ?
#
loop_
_entity_poly.entity_id
_entity_poly.type
_entity_poly.pdbx_seq_one_letter_code
_entity_poly.pdbx_strand_id
1 'polypeptide(L)'
;MAYYLVRARPKTELLGELADKLKENAFLHLRPFGQSLSQGLNSARWESDGVAIWEEEDYCSPPLAMERAAVLDRYFDEITVERVARDEGWARVATLPLVFPDIAQPTSQ
;
A
#
# COMPACT_ATOMS: atom_id res chain seq x y z
N MET A 1 -12.20 -5.25 -11.67
CA MET A 1 -11.08 -4.69 -10.89
C MET A 1 -9.89 -4.51 -11.77
N ALA A 2 -9.12 -3.45 -11.51
CA ALA A 2 -7.78 -3.28 -12.04
C ALA A 2 -6.80 -3.38 -10.87
N TYR A 3 -5.60 -3.88 -11.17
CA TYR A 3 -4.50 -3.96 -10.22
C TYR A 3 -3.42 -2.99 -10.65
N TYR A 4 -2.86 -2.28 -9.68
CA TYR A 4 -1.82 -1.30 -9.92
C TYR A 4 -0.63 -1.57 -9.01
N LEU A 5 0.56 -1.63 -9.59
CA LEU A 5 1.80 -1.52 -8.84
C LEU A 5 2.00 -0.05 -8.50
N VAL A 6 1.85 0.27 -7.22
CA VAL A 6 1.98 1.61 -6.68
C VAL A 6 3.40 1.80 -6.17
N ARG A 7 4.02 2.91 -6.57
CA ARG A 7 5.29 3.37 -6.00
C ARG A 7 5.08 4.73 -5.38
N ALA A 8 5.51 4.91 -4.15
CA ALA A 8 5.32 6.16 -3.45
C ALA A 8 6.43 6.41 -2.43
N ARG A 9 6.77 7.68 -2.22
CA ARG A 9 7.77 8.06 -1.22
C ARG A 9 7.05 8.36 0.10
N PRO A 10 7.26 7.58 1.17
CA PRO A 10 6.64 7.86 2.45
C PRO A 10 7.23 9.11 3.09
N LYS A 11 6.37 9.89 3.74
CA LYS A 11 6.75 10.99 4.62
C LYS A 11 7.29 10.41 5.92
N THR A 12 8.61 10.45 6.08
CA THR A 12 9.34 9.76 7.16
C THR A 12 8.83 10.11 8.56
N GLU A 13 8.38 11.35 8.77
CA GLU A 13 7.84 11.86 10.01
C GLU A 13 6.43 11.32 10.34
N LEU A 14 5.69 10.85 9.34
CA LEU A 14 4.36 10.25 9.50
C LEU A 14 4.38 8.72 9.42
N LEU A 15 5.53 8.12 9.09
CA LEU A 15 5.65 6.68 8.91
C LEU A 15 5.36 5.90 10.20
N GLY A 16 5.75 6.44 11.35
CA GLY A 16 5.40 5.87 12.66
C GLY A 16 3.89 5.92 12.93
N GLU A 17 3.24 7.06 12.67
CA GLU A 17 1.77 7.19 12.78
C GLU A 17 1.05 6.20 11.86
N LEU A 18 1.53 6.03 10.62
CA LEU A 18 0.95 5.08 9.68
C LEU A 18 1.06 3.64 10.19
N ALA A 19 2.24 3.25 10.70
CA ALA A 19 2.47 1.93 11.27
C ALA A 19 1.49 1.63 12.42
N ASP A 20 1.29 2.60 13.33
CA ASP A 20 0.38 2.41 14.46
C ASP A 20 -1.08 2.30 14.02
N LYS A 21 -1.50 3.12 13.05
CA LYS A 21 -2.85 3.02 12.45
C LYS A 21 -3.10 1.68 11.77
N LEU A 22 -2.10 1.12 11.10
CA LEU A 22 -2.18 -0.20 10.48
C LEU A 22 -2.30 -1.31 11.53
N LYS A 23 -1.54 -1.24 12.63
CA LYS A 23 -1.66 -2.18 13.77
C LYS A 23 -3.05 -2.14 14.41
N GLU A 24 -3.63 -0.95 14.51
CA GLU A 24 -4.98 -0.74 15.05
C GLU A 24 -6.09 -1.08 14.06
N ASN A 25 -5.75 -1.54 12.84
CA ASN A 25 -6.71 -1.81 11.76
C ASN A 25 -7.60 -0.60 11.41
N ALA A 26 -7.08 0.62 11.57
CA ALA A 26 -7.85 1.86 11.49
C ALA A 26 -8.53 2.09 10.14
N PHE A 27 -8.01 1.50 9.06
CA PHE A 27 -8.53 1.70 7.70
C PHE A 27 -9.52 0.61 7.26
N LEU A 28 -9.67 -0.51 7.98
CA LEU A 28 -10.56 -1.62 7.58
C LEU A 28 -12.03 -1.20 7.44
N HIS A 29 -12.44 -0.16 8.17
CA HIS A 29 -13.79 0.37 8.14
C HIS A 29 -14.08 1.29 6.95
N LEU A 30 -13.05 1.75 6.23
CA LEU A 30 -13.21 2.57 5.03
C LEU A 30 -13.79 1.71 3.90
N ARG A 31 -14.84 2.22 3.24
CA ARG A 31 -15.50 1.53 2.13
C ARG A 31 -15.34 2.36 0.84
N PRO A 32 -15.18 1.72 -0.33
CA PRO A 32 -15.07 0.27 -0.54
C PRO A 32 -13.66 -0.31 -0.35
N PHE A 33 -12.64 0.55 -0.21
CA PHE A 33 -11.21 0.20 -0.39
C PHE A 33 -10.43 -0.14 0.88
N GLY A 34 -11.02 0.00 2.08
CA GLY A 34 -10.26 -0.09 3.33
C GLY A 34 -9.56 -1.42 3.55
N GLN A 35 -10.15 -2.51 3.06
CA GLN A 35 -9.56 -3.85 3.15
C GLN A 35 -8.38 -4.02 2.20
N SER A 36 -8.55 -3.66 0.92
CA SER A 36 -7.46 -3.74 -0.08
C SER A 36 -6.30 -2.83 0.31
N LEU A 37 -6.60 -1.57 0.69
CA LEU A 37 -5.61 -0.61 1.14
C LEU A 37 -4.80 -1.11 2.34
N SER A 38 -5.48 -1.67 3.36
CA SER A 38 -4.79 -2.19 4.54
C SER A 38 -3.88 -3.37 4.18
N GLN A 39 -4.35 -4.27 3.32
CA GLN A 39 -3.55 -5.40 2.84
C GLN A 39 -2.33 -4.93 2.04
N GLY A 40 -2.53 -3.97 1.13
CA GLY A 40 -1.50 -3.33 0.32
C GLY A 40 -0.40 -2.74 1.18
N LEU A 41 -0.77 -1.87 2.12
CA LEU A 41 0.18 -1.18 2.99
C LEU A 41 0.88 -2.12 3.99
N ASN A 42 0.18 -3.09 4.56
CA ASN A 42 0.79 -4.10 5.44
C ASN A 42 1.83 -4.96 4.71
N SER A 43 1.65 -5.13 3.40
CA SER A 43 2.55 -5.88 2.53
C SER A 43 3.46 -4.97 1.70
N ALA A 44 3.51 -3.67 1.96
CA ALA A 44 4.38 -2.77 1.23
C ALA A 44 5.85 -3.15 1.45
N ARG A 45 6.64 -3.01 0.39
CA ARG A 45 8.07 -3.32 0.38
C ARG A 45 8.90 -2.08 0.09
N TRP A 46 10.15 -2.06 0.55
CA TRP A 46 11.10 -1.03 0.19
C TRP A 46 11.78 -1.37 -1.13
N GLU A 47 11.65 -0.49 -2.11
CA GLU A 47 12.56 -0.42 -3.26
C GLU A 47 13.87 0.27 -2.80
N SER A 48 14.96 0.07 -3.55
CA SER A 48 16.18 0.85 -3.34
C SER A 48 15.85 2.34 -3.40
N ASP A 49 16.37 3.14 -2.47
CA ASP A 49 16.15 4.60 -2.33
C ASP A 49 14.95 5.05 -1.49
N GLY A 50 14.37 4.15 -0.69
CA GLY A 50 13.34 4.53 0.29
C GLY A 50 11.99 4.84 -0.33
N VAL A 51 11.71 4.24 -1.49
CA VAL A 51 10.39 4.23 -2.12
C VAL A 51 9.64 3.00 -1.63
N ALA A 52 8.41 3.18 -1.16
CA ALA A 52 7.50 2.10 -0.83
C ALA A 52 6.79 1.61 -2.10
N ILE A 53 6.76 0.30 -2.29
CA ILE A 53 6.13 -0.35 -3.44
C ILE A 53 5.16 -1.45 -2.99
N TRP A 54 3.96 -1.46 -3.57
CA TRP A 54 2.94 -2.48 -3.29
C TRP A 54 1.96 -2.64 -4.46
N GLU A 55 1.28 -3.76 -4.55
CA GLU A 55 0.15 -3.92 -5.47
C GLU A 55 -1.14 -3.49 -4.76
N GLU A 56 -1.95 -2.67 -5.43
CA GLU A 56 -3.22 -2.18 -4.93
C GLU A 56 -4.35 -2.63 -5.85
N GLU A 57 -5.43 -3.11 -5.22
CA GLU A 57 -6.65 -3.46 -5.91
C GLU A 57 -7.59 -2.26 -5.94
N ASP A 58 -7.97 -1.83 -7.14
CA ASP A 58 -8.73 -0.61 -7.33
C ASP A 58 -10.03 -0.83 -8.10
N TYR A 59 -11.03 -0.09 -7.65
CA TYR A 59 -12.41 -0.09 -8.13
C TYR A 59 -12.81 1.26 -8.74
N CYS A 60 -11.92 2.25 -8.72
CA CYS A 60 -12.17 3.62 -9.15
C CYS A 60 -11.73 3.90 -10.60
N SER A 61 -12.22 5.03 -11.13
CA SER A 61 -11.65 5.71 -12.30
C SER A 61 -11.78 7.22 -12.06
N PRO A 62 -10.69 8.00 -11.96
CA PRO A 62 -9.28 7.60 -12.15
C PRO A 62 -8.74 6.71 -11.02
N PRO A 63 -7.61 6.00 -11.23
CA PRO A 63 -7.15 5.02 -10.28
C PRO A 63 -6.80 5.58 -8.90
N LEU A 64 -7.13 4.86 -7.84
CA LEU A 64 -6.82 5.18 -6.44
C LEU A 64 -7.42 6.49 -5.92
N ALA A 65 -8.42 7.07 -6.59
CA ALA A 65 -8.92 8.39 -6.25
C ALA A 65 -9.42 8.50 -4.80
N MET A 66 -10.10 7.46 -4.30
CA MET A 66 -10.68 7.46 -2.96
C MET A 66 -9.61 7.18 -1.89
N GLU A 67 -8.71 6.26 -2.17
CA GLU A 67 -7.57 5.87 -1.35
C GLU A 67 -6.63 7.06 -1.15
N ARG A 68 -6.33 7.80 -2.23
CA ARG A 68 -5.53 9.03 -2.20
C ARG A 68 -6.14 10.11 -1.33
N ALA A 69 -7.40 10.44 -1.59
CA ALA A 69 -8.10 11.50 -0.86
C ALA A 69 -8.26 11.18 0.64
N ALA A 70 -8.44 9.91 0.99
CA ALA A 70 -8.69 9.49 2.38
C ALA A 70 -7.40 9.21 3.17
N VAL A 71 -6.38 8.63 2.54
CA VAL A 71 -5.21 8.08 3.23
C VAL A 71 -3.91 8.39 2.51
N LEU A 72 -3.72 7.98 1.26
CA LEU A 72 -2.37 7.92 0.66
C LEU A 72 -1.70 9.29 0.55
N ASP A 73 -2.41 10.35 0.14
CA ASP A 73 -1.80 11.68 0.00
C ASP A 73 -1.39 12.29 1.36
N ARG A 74 -1.94 11.79 2.48
CA ARG A 74 -1.48 12.19 3.82
C ARG A 74 -0.09 11.64 4.10
N TYR A 75 0.16 10.36 3.82
CA TYR A 75 1.38 9.67 4.24
C TYR A 75 2.46 9.55 3.18
N PHE A 76 2.13 9.77 1.92
CA PHE A 76 3.05 9.58 0.80
C PHE A 76 3.07 10.78 -0.13
N ASP A 77 4.22 10.98 -0.75
CA ASP A 77 4.46 11.89 -1.86
C ASP A 77 4.86 11.09 -3.11
N GLU A 78 4.91 11.76 -4.26
CA GLU A 78 5.43 11.19 -5.52
C GLU A 78 4.74 9.86 -5.92
N ILE A 79 3.46 9.68 -5.56
CA ILE A 79 2.72 8.45 -5.83
C ILE A 79 2.55 8.28 -7.34
N THR A 80 3.05 7.18 -7.87
CA THR A 80 2.88 6.73 -9.26
C THR A 80 2.23 5.36 -9.31
N VAL A 81 1.52 5.07 -10.40
CA VAL A 81 0.81 3.81 -10.59
C VAL A 81 1.14 3.20 -11.95
N GLU A 82 1.38 1.90 -11.96
CA GLU A 82 1.59 1.09 -13.17
C GLU A 82 0.53 -0.02 -13.18
N ARG A 83 -0.25 -0.14 -14.26
CA ARG A 83 -1.24 -1.22 -14.36
C ARG A 83 -0.54 -2.55 -14.53
N VAL A 84 -0.92 -3.53 -13.71
CA VAL A 84 -0.38 -4.90 -13.72
C VAL A 84 -1.50 -5.93 -13.76
N ALA A 85 -1.17 -7.18 -14.08
CA ALA A 85 -2.07 -8.29 -13.80
C ALA A 85 -2.16 -8.54 -12.29
N ARG A 86 -3.22 -9.21 -11.84
CA ARG A 86 -3.35 -9.65 -10.45
C ARG A 86 -2.14 -10.47 -10.03
N ASP A 87 -1.63 -10.23 -8.83
CA ASP A 87 -0.48 -10.90 -8.21
C ASP A 87 0.87 -10.65 -8.91
N GLU A 88 0.90 -9.96 -10.05
CA GLU A 88 2.13 -9.67 -10.77
C GLU A 88 2.99 -8.64 -10.02
N GLY A 89 2.35 -7.61 -9.45
CA GLY A 89 3.04 -6.63 -8.61
C GLY A 89 3.63 -7.28 -7.37
N TRP A 90 2.86 -8.16 -6.72
CA TRP A 90 3.36 -8.95 -5.59
C TRP A 90 4.56 -9.84 -5.94
N ALA A 91 4.50 -10.53 -7.09
CA ALA A 91 5.60 -11.36 -7.56
C ALA A 91 6.88 -10.54 -7.81
N ARG A 92 6.76 -9.32 -8.34
CA ARG A 92 7.90 -8.41 -8.60
C ARG A 92 8.59 -7.94 -7.31
N VAL A 93 7.83 -7.74 -6.23
CA VAL A 93 8.35 -7.19 -4.96
C VAL A 93 8.63 -8.25 -3.89
N ALA A 94 8.38 -9.53 -4.18
CA ALA A 94 8.42 -10.61 -3.19
C ALA A 94 9.76 -10.76 -2.45
N THR A 95 10.87 -10.40 -3.10
CA THR A 95 12.23 -10.49 -2.54
C THR A 95 12.67 -9.22 -1.79
N LEU A 96 11.87 -8.15 -1.86
CA LEU A 96 12.18 -6.87 -1.23
C LEU A 96 11.81 -6.89 0.27
N PRO A 97 12.55 -6.14 1.11
CA PRO A 97 12.26 -6.07 2.54
C PRO A 97 10.94 -5.33 2.81
N LEU A 98 10.24 -5.75 3.87
CA LEU A 98 8.98 -5.13 4.31
C LEU A 98 9.19 -3.69 4.81
N VAL A 99 8.21 -2.83 4.52
CA VAL A 99 8.14 -1.49 5.13
C VAL A 99 7.82 -1.59 6.62
N PHE A 100 6.86 -2.47 6.96
CA PHE A 100 6.40 -2.69 8.33
C PHE A 100 6.55 -4.16 8.73
N PRO A 101 7.77 -4.63 9.06
CA PRO A 101 8.04 -6.04 9.37
C PRO A 101 7.23 -6.56 10.57
N ASP A 102 6.91 -5.71 11.54
CA ASP A 102 6.18 -6.09 12.75
C ASP A 102 4.66 -6.15 12.58
N ILE A 103 4.13 -5.77 11.40
CA ILE A 103 2.69 -5.74 11.12
C ILE A 103 2.29 -6.81 10.10
N ALA A 104 3.20 -7.15 9.17
CA ALA A 104 2.95 -8.14 8.14
C ALA A 104 2.50 -9.45 8.78
N GLN A 105 1.21 -9.78 8.61
CA GLN A 105 0.73 -11.09 9.01
C GLN A 105 1.44 -12.16 8.19
N PRO A 106 1.82 -13.30 8.79
CA PRO A 106 2.26 -14.44 8.01
C PRO A 106 1.16 -14.75 7.01
N THR A 107 1.51 -14.74 5.73
CA THR A 107 0.59 -15.09 4.64
C THR A 107 0.14 -16.52 4.92
N SER A 108 -1.06 -16.70 5.47
CA SER A 108 -1.64 -18.04 5.62
C SER A 108 -1.84 -18.61 4.21
N GLN A 109 -1.16 -19.73 3.98
CA GLN A 109 -1.25 -20.58 2.79
C GLN A 109 -2.69 -21.01 2.50
#